data_AF-A0A6A5W481-F1
#
_entry.id   AF-A0A6A5W481-F1
#
_cell.length_a   1.000
_cell.length_b   1.000
_cell.length_c   1.000
_cell.angle_alpha   90.00
_cell.angle_beta   90.00
_cell.angle_gamma   90.00
#
_symmetry.space_group_name_H-M   'P 1'
#
loop_
_entity.id
_entity.type
_entity.pdbx_description
1 polymer ?
#
loop_
_entity_poly.entity_id
_entity_poly.type
_entity_poly.pdbx_seq_one_letter_code
_entity_poly.pdbx_strand_id
1 'polypeptide(L)'
;SMAVGNTVALFLFSSRNNVLLYLTDWSCSTHLLLHHWLGYWTALHTIIHPAMLWSYYSQAGTYLAELKRLCWQWGIVGTATACALIPFSLLKVRKMFHELFITSHVVLSLLSLIGYHYHVWYVYTYNWGYEIWMFVAAGIWALEHVLRIGQMTLQGSSMAVFTVVPDVDGEHIQIGVEGRDFMEGVV
;
A
#
# COMPACT_ATOMS: atom_id res chain seq x y z
N SER A 1 -12.83 11.95 -7.47
CA SER A 1 -11.88 12.94 -6.93
C SER A 1 -11.47 12.64 -5.48
N MET A 2 -12.40 12.46 -4.53
CA MET A 2 -12.07 12.22 -3.10
C MET A 2 -11.24 10.95 -2.82
N ALA A 3 -11.51 9.83 -3.49
CA ALA A 3 -10.75 8.58 -3.31
C ALA A 3 -9.27 8.70 -3.68
N VAL A 4 -8.96 9.63 -4.60
CA VAL A 4 -7.62 9.79 -5.19
C VAL A 4 -6.67 10.45 -4.19
N GLY A 5 -7.14 11.51 -3.51
CA GLY A 5 -6.37 12.17 -2.45
C GLY A 5 -6.06 11.20 -1.30
N ASN A 6 -7.04 10.36 -0.93
CA ASN A 6 -6.84 9.33 0.09
C ASN A 6 -5.85 8.26 -0.33
N THR A 7 -5.78 7.93 -1.63
CA THR A 7 -4.82 6.95 -2.18
C THR A 7 -3.38 7.47 -2.05
N VAL A 8 -3.15 8.76 -2.32
CA VAL A 8 -1.82 9.38 -2.17
C VAL A 8 -1.37 9.37 -0.72
N ALA A 9 -2.27 9.71 0.21
CA ALA A 9 -2.02 9.62 1.64
C ALA A 9 -1.75 8.17 2.08
N LEU A 10 -2.49 7.20 1.53
CA LEU A 10 -2.29 5.76 1.76
C LEU A 10 -0.86 5.31 1.47
N PHE A 11 -0.32 5.68 0.31
CA PHE A 11 1.06 5.38 -0.07
C PHE A 11 2.06 6.09 0.84
N LEU A 12 1.79 7.36 1.19
CA LEU A 12 2.65 8.12 2.09
C LEU A 12 2.74 7.49 3.49
N PHE A 13 1.62 7.03 4.05
CA PHE A 13 1.55 6.38 5.35
C PHE A 13 1.89 4.87 5.33
N SER A 14 2.15 4.29 4.16
CA SER A 14 2.52 2.87 4.02
C SER A 14 3.95 2.59 4.47
N SER A 15 4.84 3.58 4.31
CA SER A 15 6.27 3.41 4.62
C SER A 15 6.56 3.45 6.12
N ARG A 16 7.31 2.44 6.58
CA ARG A 16 7.82 2.34 7.96
C ARG A 16 9.12 3.11 8.19
N ASN A 17 9.76 3.60 7.13
CA ASN A 17 11.04 4.29 7.19
C ASN A 17 10.95 5.61 6.41
N ASN A 18 9.89 6.37 6.67
CA ASN A 18 9.61 7.58 5.91
C ASN A 18 10.23 8.80 6.59
N VAL A 19 10.63 9.80 5.80
CA VAL A 19 11.14 11.10 6.29
C VAL A 19 10.14 11.79 7.22
N LEU A 20 8.85 11.47 7.06
CA LEU A 20 7.78 11.92 7.97
C LEU A 20 7.89 11.39 9.40
N LEU A 21 8.43 10.19 9.64
CA LEU A 21 8.67 9.72 11.01
C LEU A 21 9.66 10.63 11.73
N TYR A 22 10.65 11.15 10.99
CA TYR A 22 11.63 12.11 11.51
C TYR A 22 11.04 13.51 11.71
N LEU A 23 10.04 13.91 10.91
CA LEU A 23 9.43 15.25 10.98
C LEU A 23 8.26 15.35 11.97
N THR A 24 7.54 14.26 12.23
CA THR A 24 6.25 14.30 12.95
C THR A 24 6.32 13.73 14.36
N ASP A 25 7.45 13.11 14.76
CA ASP A 25 7.68 12.48 16.07
C ASP A 25 6.58 11.47 16.48
N TRP A 26 5.87 10.92 15.49
CA TRP A 26 4.77 9.98 15.70
C TRP A 26 5.28 8.54 15.70
N SER A 27 4.70 7.71 16.57
CA SER A 27 5.03 6.29 16.60
C SER A 27 4.67 5.58 15.28
N CYS A 28 5.49 4.60 14.89
CA CYS A 28 5.23 3.76 13.71
C CYS A 28 3.84 3.09 13.76
N SER A 29 3.36 2.76 14.96
CA SER A 29 2.01 2.22 15.20
C SER A 29 0.90 3.18 14.74
N THR A 30 1.07 4.49 14.95
CA THR A 30 0.10 5.52 14.52
C THR A 30 0.02 5.60 13.00
N HIS A 31 1.16 5.58 12.31
CA HIS A 31 1.22 5.60 10.85
C HIS A 31 0.52 4.38 10.24
N LEU A 32 0.76 3.18 10.77
CA LEU A 32 0.11 1.96 10.32
C LEU A 32 -1.40 1.97 10.57
N LEU A 33 -1.84 2.54 11.69
CA LEU A 33 -3.27 2.73 11.97
C LEU A 33 -3.91 3.63 10.91
N LEU A 34 -3.29 4.77 10.60
CA LEU A 34 -3.77 5.70 9.57
C LEU A 34 -3.80 5.05 8.19
N HIS A 35 -2.78 4.27 7.82
CA HIS A 35 -2.76 3.52 6.57
C HIS A 35 -3.95 2.56 6.45
N HIS A 36 -4.26 1.79 7.50
CA HIS A 36 -5.43 0.91 7.50
C HIS A 36 -6.75 1.69 7.35
N TRP A 37 -6.94 2.76 8.12
CA TRP A 37 -8.16 3.58 8.04
C TRP A 37 -8.34 4.21 6.67
N LEU A 38 -7.29 4.83 6.11
CA LEU A 38 -7.33 5.40 4.76
C LEU A 38 -7.58 4.32 3.70
N GLY A 39 -7.05 3.11 3.92
CA GLY A 39 -7.36 1.89 3.15
C GLY A 39 -8.86 1.64 3.06
N TYR A 40 -9.53 1.57 4.20
CA TYR A 40 -10.99 1.34 4.26
C TYR A 40 -11.78 2.47 3.59
N TRP A 41 -11.43 3.72 3.85
CA TRP A 41 -12.10 4.87 3.23
C TRP A 41 -11.95 4.88 1.72
N THR A 42 -10.76 4.56 1.22
CA THR A 42 -10.48 4.50 -0.21
C THR A 42 -11.27 3.36 -0.85
N ALA A 43 -11.29 2.18 -0.23
CA ALA A 43 -12.07 1.05 -0.72
C ALA A 43 -13.57 1.35 -0.75
N LEU A 44 -14.13 1.96 0.31
CA LEU A 44 -15.54 2.36 0.36
C LEU A 44 -15.88 3.35 -0.76
N HIS A 45 -15.08 4.41 -0.94
CA HIS A 45 -15.32 5.37 -2.01
C HIS A 45 -15.23 4.73 -3.40
N THR A 46 -14.26 3.82 -3.62
CA THR A 46 -14.08 3.11 -4.90
C THR A 46 -15.21 2.15 -5.21
N ILE A 47 -15.94 1.63 -4.20
CA ILE A 47 -17.11 0.77 -4.37
C ILE A 47 -18.39 1.61 -4.58
N ILE A 48 -18.58 2.65 -3.77
CA ILE A 48 -19.77 3.49 -3.82
C ILE A 48 -19.86 4.24 -5.16
N HIS A 49 -18.73 4.73 -5.67
CA HIS A 49 -18.70 5.51 -6.91
C HIS A 49 -19.31 4.79 -8.13
N PRO A 50 -18.86 3.57 -8.52
CA PRO A 50 -19.47 2.84 -9.62
C PRO A 50 -20.87 2.33 -9.29
N ALA A 51 -21.20 2.05 -8.02
CA ALA A 51 -22.55 1.63 -7.62
C ALA A 51 -23.60 2.74 -7.86
N MET A 52 -23.25 3.99 -7.56
CA MET A 52 -24.12 5.15 -7.83
C MET A 52 -24.27 5.40 -9.34
N LEU A 53 -23.18 5.26 -10.11
CA LEU A 53 -23.26 5.41 -11.57
C LEU A 53 -24.08 4.29 -12.21
N TRP A 54 -23.91 3.05 -11.74
CA TRP A 54 -24.73 1.92 -12.16
C TRP A 54 -26.22 2.19 -11.95
N SER A 55 -26.62 2.62 -10.75
CA SER A 55 -28.04 2.83 -10.45
C SER A 55 -28.65 3.96 -11.30
N TYR A 56 -27.86 5.00 -11.61
CA TYR A 56 -28.28 6.07 -12.50
C TYR A 56 -28.44 5.59 -13.96
N TYR A 57 -27.43 4.93 -14.53
CA TYR A 57 -27.49 4.46 -15.93
C TYR A 57 -28.46 3.29 -16.14
N SER A 58 -28.69 2.47 -15.11
CA SER A 58 -29.69 1.41 -15.14
C SER A 58 -31.10 1.98 -15.23
N GLN A 59 -31.39 3.09 -14.53
CA GLN A 59 -32.68 3.77 -14.63
C GLN A 59 -32.84 4.50 -15.97
N ALA A 60 -31.75 5.00 -16.54
CA ALA A 60 -31.75 5.67 -17.86
C ALA A 60 -31.77 4.69 -19.06
N GLY A 61 -31.59 3.39 -18.85
CA GLY A 61 -31.58 2.36 -19.90
C GLY A 61 -30.35 2.36 -20.82
N THR A 62 -29.34 3.21 -20.56
CA THR A 62 -28.13 3.36 -21.39
C THR A 62 -26.94 2.52 -20.92
N TYR A 63 -27.12 1.73 -19.86
CA TYR A 63 -26.05 0.97 -19.21
C TYR A 63 -25.24 0.06 -20.16
N LEU A 64 -25.90 -0.66 -21.07
CA LEU A 64 -25.23 -1.56 -22.03
C LEU A 64 -24.35 -0.82 -23.05
N ALA A 65 -24.66 0.45 -23.35
CA ALA A 65 -23.83 1.27 -24.23
C ALA A 65 -22.59 1.80 -23.48
N GLU A 66 -22.76 2.19 -22.22
CA GLU A 66 -21.65 2.69 -21.38
C GLU A 66 -20.65 1.59 -21.02
N LEU A 67 -21.10 0.34 -20.82
CA LEU A 67 -20.22 -0.81 -20.57
C LEU A 67 -19.17 -1.07 -21.67
N LYS A 68 -19.46 -0.68 -22.91
CA LYS A 68 -18.54 -0.85 -24.05
C LYS A 68 -17.42 0.19 -24.05
N ARG A 69 -17.51 1.23 -23.24
CA ARG A 69 -16.46 2.25 -23.13
C ARG A 69 -15.28 1.72 -22.33
N LEU A 70 -14.08 1.95 -22.84
CA LEU A 70 -12.83 1.57 -22.19
C LEU A 70 -12.72 2.13 -20.77
N CYS A 71 -13.19 3.36 -20.56
CA CYS A 71 -13.30 3.96 -19.22
C CYS A 71 -14.04 3.04 -18.22
N TRP A 72 -15.20 2.50 -18.61
CA TRP A 72 -16.00 1.64 -17.74
C TRP A 72 -15.31 0.31 -17.46
N GLN A 73 -14.66 -0.28 -18.46
CA GLN A 73 -13.90 -1.52 -18.30
C GLN A 73 -12.73 -1.35 -17.34
N TRP A 74 -11.92 -0.29 -17.51
CA TRP A 74 -10.81 0.02 -16.60
C TRP A 74 -11.29 0.40 -15.20
N GLY A 75 -12.44 1.06 -15.09
CA GLY A 75 -13.11 1.32 -13.82
C GLY A 75 -13.48 0.04 -13.08
N ILE A 76 -14.05 -0.96 -13.79
CA ILE A 76 -14.37 -2.27 -13.22
C ILE A 76 -13.10 -2.99 -12.74
N VAL A 77 -12.02 -2.98 -13.53
CA VAL A 77 -10.73 -3.58 -13.14
C VAL A 77 -10.17 -2.91 -11.88
N GLY A 78 -10.21 -1.57 -11.81
CA GLY A 78 -9.79 -0.81 -10.64
C GLY A 78 -10.62 -1.15 -9.39
N THR A 79 -11.94 -1.18 -9.51
CA THR A 79 -12.81 -1.52 -8.37
C THR A 79 -12.68 -2.98 -7.96
N ALA A 80 -12.56 -3.92 -8.90
CA ALA A 80 -12.42 -5.34 -8.60
C ALA A 80 -11.12 -5.64 -7.85
N THR A 81 -10.01 -5.05 -8.28
CA THR A 81 -8.70 -5.20 -7.61
C THR A 81 -8.69 -4.51 -6.24
N ALA A 82 -9.32 -3.33 -6.10
CA ALA A 82 -9.52 -2.69 -4.80
C ALA A 82 -10.37 -3.53 -3.83
N CYS A 83 -11.44 -4.17 -4.33
CA CYS A 83 -12.24 -5.09 -3.54
C CYS A 83 -11.45 -6.34 -3.13
N ALA A 84 -10.61 -6.87 -4.01
CA ALA A 84 -9.76 -8.02 -3.73
C ALA A 84 -8.70 -7.70 -2.65
N LEU A 85 -8.21 -6.46 -2.55
CA LEU A 85 -7.26 -6.07 -1.50
C LEU A 85 -7.82 -6.30 -0.09
N ILE A 86 -9.13 -6.16 0.14
CA ILE A 86 -9.74 -6.30 1.48
C ILE A 86 -9.59 -7.73 2.04
N PRO A 87 -10.10 -8.80 1.41
CA PRO A 87 -10.01 -10.16 1.93
C PRO A 87 -8.56 -10.65 2.02
N PHE A 88 -7.71 -10.28 1.06
CA PHE A 88 -6.27 -10.62 1.10
C PHE A 88 -5.54 -9.92 2.26
N SER A 89 -6.05 -8.77 2.72
CA SER A 89 -5.46 -8.02 3.85
C SER A 89 -5.98 -8.43 5.23
N LEU A 90 -6.84 -9.44 5.32
CA LEU A 90 -7.36 -9.93 6.60
C LEU A 90 -6.24 -10.45 7.51
N LEU A 91 -6.35 -10.15 8.81
CA LEU A 91 -5.35 -10.53 9.83
C LEU A 91 -5.04 -12.03 9.82
N LYS A 92 -6.05 -12.88 9.57
CA LYS A 92 -5.90 -14.33 9.52
C LYS A 92 -5.01 -14.77 8.35
N VAL A 93 -5.22 -14.19 7.17
CA VAL A 93 -4.42 -14.46 5.96
C VAL A 93 -2.99 -13.97 6.16
N ARG A 94 -2.82 -12.78 6.72
CA ARG A 94 -1.50 -12.18 7.00
C ARG A 94 -0.64 -13.03 7.94
N LYS A 95 -1.25 -13.65 8.94
CA LYS A 95 -0.54 -14.51 9.92
C LYS A 95 -0.19 -15.88 9.36
N MET A 96 -1.07 -16.46 8.53
CA MET A 96 -0.88 -17.81 8.01
C MET A 96 -0.01 -17.84 6.74
N PHE A 97 -0.13 -16.81 5.88
CA PHE A 97 0.56 -16.72 4.60
C PHE A 97 1.18 -15.33 4.41
N HIS A 98 2.15 -15.00 5.26
CA HIS A 98 2.77 -13.67 5.28
C HIS A 98 3.38 -13.26 3.92
N GLU A 99 4.11 -14.15 3.27
CA GLU A 99 4.76 -13.87 1.97
C GLU A 99 3.74 -13.72 0.84
N LEU A 100 2.71 -14.58 0.79
CA LEU A 100 1.64 -14.42 -0.20
C LEU A 100 0.87 -13.12 0.03
N PHE A 101 0.63 -12.75 1.29
CA PHE A 101 0.00 -11.48 1.62
C PHE A 101 0.81 -10.32 1.06
N ILE A 102 2.12 -10.21 1.35
CA ILE A 102 2.90 -9.04 0.94
C ILE A 102 3.01 -8.97 -0.59
N THR A 103 3.23 -10.08 -1.27
CA THR A 103 3.34 -10.12 -2.74
C THR A 103 2.01 -9.80 -3.40
N SER A 104 0.92 -10.46 -2.98
CA SER A 104 -0.41 -10.20 -3.54
C SER A 104 -0.88 -8.77 -3.27
N HIS A 105 -0.62 -8.23 -2.07
CA HIS A 105 -1.00 -6.87 -1.71
C HIS A 105 -0.29 -5.83 -2.60
N VAL A 106 1.01 -5.99 -2.86
CA VAL A 106 1.75 -5.10 -3.77
C VAL A 106 1.24 -5.22 -5.20
N VAL A 107 1.06 -6.44 -5.71
CA VAL A 107 0.57 -6.67 -7.09
C VAL A 107 -0.83 -6.10 -7.28
N LEU A 108 -1.77 -6.39 -6.37
CA LEU A 108 -3.14 -5.89 -6.44
C LEU A 108 -3.19 -4.37 -6.27
N SER A 109 -2.32 -3.77 -5.46
CA SER A 109 -2.22 -2.32 -5.32
C SER A 109 -1.75 -1.67 -6.62
N LEU A 110 -0.74 -2.23 -7.29
CA LEU A 110 -0.28 -1.76 -8.59
C LEU A 110 -1.35 -1.90 -9.68
N LEU A 111 -2.06 -3.03 -9.71
CA LEU A 111 -3.16 -3.22 -10.67
C LEU A 111 -4.31 -2.25 -10.44
N SER A 112 -4.66 -1.97 -9.18
CA SER A 112 -5.67 -0.97 -8.82
C SER A 112 -5.23 0.44 -9.27
N LEU A 113 -3.96 0.77 -9.06
CA LEU A 113 -3.35 2.03 -9.49
C LEU A 113 -3.39 2.21 -11.02
N ILE A 114 -3.02 1.16 -11.76
CA ILE A 114 -3.04 1.14 -13.23
C ILE A 114 -4.48 1.25 -13.76
N GLY A 115 -5.40 0.48 -13.18
CA GLY A 115 -6.83 0.52 -13.54
C GLY A 115 -7.43 1.91 -13.35
N TYR A 116 -7.08 2.56 -12.22
CA TYR A 116 -7.45 3.94 -11.97
C TYR A 116 -6.83 4.92 -12.98
N HIS A 117 -5.54 4.79 -13.28
CA HIS A 117 -4.85 5.66 -14.25
C HIS A 117 -5.54 5.61 -15.62
N TYR A 118 -5.77 4.41 -16.16
CA TYR A 118 -6.45 4.27 -17.44
C TYR A 118 -7.92 4.73 -17.37
N HIS A 119 -8.63 4.46 -16.28
CA HIS A 119 -9.99 4.96 -16.09
C HIS A 119 -10.03 6.50 -16.22
N VAL A 120 -9.18 7.22 -15.47
CA VAL A 120 -9.13 8.69 -15.51
C VAL A 120 -8.67 9.21 -16.87
N TRP A 121 -7.66 8.56 -17.48
CA TRP A 121 -7.17 8.93 -18.80
C TRP A 121 -8.28 8.90 -19.85
N TYR A 122 -9.04 7.79 -19.92
CA TYR A 122 -10.13 7.65 -20.89
C TYR A 122 -11.36 8.50 -20.57
N VAL A 123 -11.57 8.92 -19.31
CA VAL A 123 -12.66 9.84 -18.95
C VAL A 123 -12.31 11.29 -19.29
N TYR A 124 -11.12 11.74 -18.90
CA TYR A 124 -10.82 13.16 -18.82
C TYR A 124 -9.82 13.64 -19.87
N THR A 125 -9.04 12.74 -20.50
CA THR A 125 -8.12 13.04 -21.61
C THR A 125 -7.33 14.34 -21.35
N TYR A 126 -6.59 14.42 -20.24
CA TYR A 126 -5.89 15.60 -19.70
C TYR A 126 -6.68 16.78 -19.11
N ASN A 127 -8.00 16.83 -19.25
CA ASN A 127 -8.76 17.90 -18.61
C ASN A 127 -8.80 17.69 -17.08
N TRP A 128 -8.71 18.77 -16.30
CA TRP A 128 -8.86 18.81 -14.83
C TRP A 128 -7.66 18.39 -13.96
N GLY A 129 -6.52 17.95 -14.55
CA GLY A 129 -5.27 17.75 -13.78
C GLY A 129 -5.30 16.58 -12.78
N TYR A 130 -6.30 15.70 -12.84
CA TYR A 130 -6.38 14.52 -11.97
C TYR A 130 -5.19 13.55 -12.13
N GLU A 131 -4.52 13.60 -13.28
CA GLU A 131 -3.31 12.83 -13.57
C GLU A 131 -2.13 13.20 -12.65
N ILE A 132 -2.08 14.45 -12.16
CA ILE A 132 -1.01 14.92 -11.27
C ILE A 132 -0.98 14.06 -10.00
N TRP A 133 -2.13 13.74 -9.42
CA TRP A 133 -2.22 12.90 -8.23
C TRP A 133 -1.68 11.49 -8.46
N MET A 134 -1.82 10.99 -9.68
CA MET A 134 -1.27 9.69 -10.08
C MET A 134 0.27 9.77 -10.15
N PHE A 135 0.82 10.79 -10.81
CA PHE A 135 2.28 11.00 -10.84
C PHE A 135 2.88 11.20 -9.45
N VAL A 136 2.18 11.91 -8.55
CA VAL A 136 2.61 12.07 -7.16
C VAL A 136 2.59 10.74 -6.42
N ALA A 137 1.52 9.95 -6.53
CA ALA A 137 1.44 8.63 -5.90
C ALA A 137 2.53 7.69 -6.43
N ALA A 138 2.73 7.64 -7.75
CA ALA A 138 3.78 6.84 -8.38
C ALA A 138 5.18 7.31 -7.96
N GLY A 139 5.41 8.62 -7.87
CA GLY A 139 6.67 9.20 -7.42
C GLY A 139 6.99 8.83 -5.97
N ILE A 140 6.02 8.95 -5.06
CA ILE A 140 6.17 8.54 -3.65
C ILE A 140 6.47 7.04 -3.55
N TRP A 141 5.73 6.22 -4.28
CA TRP A 141 5.92 4.76 -4.29
C TRP A 141 7.31 4.38 -4.82
N ALA A 142 7.76 4.99 -5.93
CA ALA A 142 9.06 4.72 -6.52
C ALA A 142 10.20 5.17 -5.60
N LEU A 143 10.11 6.37 -5.03
CA LEU A 143 11.09 6.87 -4.06
C LEU A 143 11.22 5.93 -2.86
N GLU A 144 10.11 5.44 -2.32
CA GLU A 144 10.14 4.49 -1.20
C GLU A 144 10.89 3.20 -1.56
N HIS A 145 10.61 2.62 -2.73
CA HIS A 145 11.23 1.37 -3.15
C HIS A 145 12.72 1.56 -3.46
N VAL A 146 13.08 2.66 -4.10
CA VAL A 146 14.49 3.00 -4.37
C VAL A 146 15.26 3.23 -3.08
N LEU A 147 14.70 3.95 -2.10
CA LEU A 147 15.32 4.15 -0.80
C LEU A 147 15.50 2.83 -0.04
N ARG A 148 14.49 1.95 -0.08
CA ARG A 148 14.56 0.64 0.57
C ARG A 148 15.64 -0.24 -0.07
N ILE A 149 15.68 -0.31 -1.41
CA ILE A 149 16.73 -1.06 -2.13
C ILE A 149 18.11 -0.45 -1.83
N GLY A 150 18.23 0.88 -1.86
CA GLY A 150 19.46 1.59 -1.52
C GLY A 150 19.95 1.24 -0.12
N GLN A 151 19.08 1.29 0.89
CA GLN A 151 19.41 0.88 2.26
C GLN A 151 19.79 -0.59 2.37
N MET A 152 19.10 -1.50 1.69
CA MET A 152 19.45 -2.93 1.66
C MET A 152 20.83 -3.17 1.04
N THR A 153 21.18 -2.44 -0.02
CA THR A 153 22.51 -2.52 -0.64
C THR A 153 23.61 -1.89 0.23
N LEU A 154 23.31 -0.80 0.94
CA LEU A 154 24.25 -0.10 1.83
C LEU A 154 24.47 -0.85 3.15
N GLN A 155 23.44 -1.51 3.68
CA GLN A 155 23.53 -2.33 4.90
C GLN A 155 24.04 -3.76 4.63
N GLY A 156 24.54 -4.01 3.42
CA GLY A 156 25.17 -5.25 2.95
C GLY A 156 25.14 -6.41 3.93
N SER A 157 24.22 -7.35 3.72
CA SER A 157 23.97 -8.57 4.51
C SER A 157 24.83 -8.70 5.77
N SER A 158 24.52 -7.94 6.83
CA SER A 158 25.11 -8.22 8.13
C SER A 158 24.64 -9.60 8.55
N MET A 159 25.51 -10.61 8.43
CA MET A 159 25.17 -11.96 8.85
C MET A 159 24.91 -11.90 10.36
N ALA A 160 23.67 -12.16 10.75
CA ALA A 160 23.32 -12.33 12.15
C ALA A 160 23.91 -13.66 12.61
N VAL A 161 24.96 -13.61 13.43
CA VAL A 161 25.57 -14.79 14.02
C VAL A 161 24.73 -15.13 15.25
N PHE A 162 24.00 -16.24 15.18
CA PHE A 162 23.21 -16.75 16.30
C PHE A 162 24.13 -17.53 17.25
N THR A 163 24.53 -16.92 18.37
CA THR A 163 25.15 -17.65 19.49
C THR A 163 24.09 -18.01 20.52
N VAL A 164 23.81 -19.31 20.67
CA VAL A 164 22.97 -19.82 21.76
C VAL A 164 23.81 -19.80 23.03
N VAL A 165 23.46 -18.93 24.00
CA VAL A 165 24.11 -18.87 25.31
C VAL A 165 23.63 -20.06 26.15
N PRO A 166 24.50 -21.00 26.53
CA PRO A 166 24.10 -22.21 27.23
C PRO A 166 24.27 -22.01 28.75
N ASP A 167 23.57 -21.06 29.38
CA ASP A 167 23.51 -21.02 30.86
C ASP A 167 22.47 -20.06 31.45
N VAL A 168 21.22 -20.03 30.97
CA VAL A 168 20.10 -19.52 31.81
C VAL A 168 18.82 -20.26 31.43
N ASP A 169 18.16 -20.84 32.43
CA ASP A 169 16.83 -21.44 32.33
C ASP A 169 15.84 -20.46 31.66
N GLY A 170 15.47 -20.77 30.41
CA GLY A 170 14.28 -20.23 29.74
C GLY A 170 14.45 -18.93 28.95
N GLU A 171 14.41 -19.06 27.62
CA GLU A 171 13.73 -18.13 26.70
C GLU A 171 14.36 -16.75 26.34
N HIS A 172 15.68 -16.62 26.34
CA HIS A 172 16.34 -15.43 25.77
C HIS A 172 17.29 -15.77 24.62
N ILE A 173 16.95 -15.33 23.40
CA ILE A 173 17.81 -15.41 22.21
C ILE A 173 18.48 -14.04 22.02
N GLN A 174 19.76 -13.93 22.34
CA GLN A 174 20.57 -12.78 21.92
C GLN A 174 21.00 -12.97 20.46
N ILE A 175 20.72 -11.97 19.62
CA ILE A 175 21.14 -11.94 18.22
C ILE A 175 22.30 -10.95 18.12
N GLY A 176 23.52 -11.46 17.99
CA GLY A 176 24.71 -10.67 17.69
C GLY A 176 24.80 -10.40 16.18
N VAL A 177 25.08 -9.16 15.81
CA VAL A 177 25.30 -8.75 14.41
C VAL A 177 26.78 -8.45 14.23
N GLU A 178 27.44 -9.18 13.35
CA GLU A 178 28.88 -9.02 13.10
C GLU A 178 29.17 -7.61 12.56
N GLY A 179 30.07 -6.87 13.23
CA GLY A 179 30.48 -5.52 12.84
C GLY A 179 29.86 -4.35 13.61
N ARG A 180 29.08 -4.59 14.68
CA ARG A 180 28.69 -3.55 15.64
C ARG A 180 28.96 -4.02 17.08
N ASP A 181 29.99 -3.44 17.70
CA ASP A 181 30.20 -3.56 19.15
C ASP A 181 29.03 -2.87 19.85
N PHE A 182 28.13 -3.67 20.40
CA PHE A 182 27.19 -3.18 21.39
C PHE A 182 28.01 -2.92 22.65
N MET A 183 28.14 -1.64 23.02
CA MET A 183 28.73 -1.24 24.29
C MET A 183 28.07 -2.04 25.41
N GLU A 184 28.92 -2.78 26.10
CA GLU A 184 28.66 -3.57 27.29
C GLU A 184 27.72 -2.85 28.26
N GLY A 185 26.63 -3.52 28.62
CA GLY A 185 25.97 -3.38 29.92
C GLY A 185 25.23 -2.08 30.22
N VAL A 186 23.91 -2.16 30.24
CA VAL A 186 23.16 -1.51 31.32
C VAL A 186 22.36 -2.61 32.01
N VAL A 187 22.81 -2.91 33.23
CA VAL A 187 22.16 -3.77 34.23
C VAL A 187 20.80 -3.20 34.60
#